data_AF-A0A9X9Q1U4-F1
#
_entry.id   AF-A0A9X9Q1U4-F1
#
_cell.length_a   1.000
_cell.length_b   1.000
_cell.length_c   1.000
_cell.angle_alpha   90.00
_cell.angle_beta   90.00
_cell.angle_gamma   90.00
#
_symmetry.space_group_name_H-M   'P 1'
#
loop_
_entity.id
_entity.type
_entity.pdbx_description
1 polymer ?
#
loop_
_entity_poly.entity_id
_entity_poly.type
_entity_poly.pdbx_seq_one_letter_code
_entity_poly.pdbx_strand_id
1 'polypeptide(L)'
;MFVVGVNHEKYDNSIKIVSNASCTTNCLAPLAKVIHDNSGIVKGLMTAVHAINTAQKTMDGPFGKNIIPASTGSTKDVDKVIPELNGKFTGMAFHVPTPSMSTMDPTCCLEKAAKYDGIKNLVKQVLECPLKGILRYTED
;
A
#
# COMPACT_ATOMS: atom_id res chain seq x y z
N MET A 1 15.50 -0.62 -1.53
CA MET A 1 14.22 -1.18 -1.09
C MET A 1 13.51 -1.67 -2.34
N PHE A 2 12.96 -2.87 -2.30
CA PHE A 2 12.34 -3.50 -3.46
C PHE A 2 10.96 -4.02 -3.10
N VAL A 3 10.03 -3.83 -4.03
CA VAL A 3 8.67 -4.41 -3.99
C VAL A 3 8.49 -5.21 -5.28
N VAL A 4 8.13 -6.48 -5.11
CA VAL A 4 7.90 -7.40 -6.22
C VAL A 4 6.71 -6.93 -7.04
N GLY A 5 6.87 -6.90 -8.38
CA GLY A 5 5.87 -6.35 -9.30
C GLY A 5 5.89 -4.82 -9.45
N VAL A 6 6.78 -4.12 -8.73
CA VAL A 6 6.87 -2.64 -8.79
C VAL A 6 8.24 -2.16 -9.27
N ASN A 7 9.32 -2.55 -8.59
CA ASN A 7 10.68 -2.11 -8.91
C ASN A 7 11.76 -3.19 -8.72
N HIS A 8 11.36 -4.43 -8.42
CA HIS A 8 12.26 -5.56 -8.17
C HIS A 8 13.25 -5.85 -9.31
N GLU A 9 12.88 -5.55 -10.55
CA GLU A 9 13.72 -5.68 -11.74
C GLU A 9 14.92 -4.72 -11.76
N LYS A 10 14.90 -3.68 -10.92
CA LYS A 10 16.01 -2.73 -10.74
C LYS A 10 17.07 -3.25 -9.77
N TYR A 11 16.88 -4.43 -9.18
CA TYR A 11 17.88 -5.05 -8.31
C TYR A 11 19.09 -5.52 -9.13
N ASP A 12 20.28 -5.28 -8.61
CA ASP A 12 21.54 -5.77 -9.16
C ASP A 12 22.45 -6.37 -8.07
N ASN A 13 23.38 -7.22 -8.50
CA ASN A 13 24.24 -8.01 -7.60
C ASN A 13 25.27 -7.19 -6.79
N SER A 14 25.41 -5.89 -7.05
CA SER A 14 26.23 -5.00 -6.20
C SER A 14 25.54 -4.70 -4.86
N ILE A 15 24.21 -4.78 -4.80
CA ILE A 15 23.44 -4.49 -3.59
C ILE A 15 23.44 -5.72 -2.68
N LYS A 16 24.25 -5.67 -1.61
CA LYS A 16 24.41 -6.80 -0.67
C LYS A 16 23.37 -6.86 0.43
N ILE A 17 22.74 -5.73 0.74
CA ILE A 17 21.74 -5.62 1.80
C ILE A 17 20.51 -4.95 1.21
N VAL A 18 19.38 -5.65 1.27
CA VAL A 18 18.11 -5.20 0.71
C VAL A 18 17.01 -5.21 1.77
N SER A 19 15.98 -4.40 1.51
CA SER A 19 14.74 -4.39 2.29
C SER A 19 13.58 -4.69 1.35
N ASN A 20 12.72 -5.63 1.74
CA ASN A 20 11.49 -5.99 1.04
C ASN A 20 10.30 -5.08 1.42
N ALA A 21 10.58 -3.90 2.00
CA ALA A 21 9.59 -2.96 2.53
C ALA A 21 8.65 -3.56 3.61
N SER A 22 7.62 -2.80 4.00
CA SER A 22 6.58 -3.24 4.93
C SER A 22 5.43 -3.96 4.22
N CYS A 23 4.60 -4.69 4.96
CA CYS A 23 3.35 -5.29 4.46
C CYS A 23 2.42 -4.22 3.85
N THR A 24 2.28 -3.08 4.52
CA THR A 24 1.50 -1.93 4.06
C THR A 24 2.04 -1.35 2.74
N THR A 25 3.37 -1.26 2.58
CA THR A 25 3.99 -0.78 1.33
C THR A 25 3.77 -1.78 0.19
N ASN A 26 3.93 -3.07 0.44
CA ASN A 26 3.67 -4.12 -0.56
C ASN A 26 2.19 -4.18 -0.98
N CYS A 27 1.26 -3.75 -0.11
CA CYS A 27 -0.15 -3.63 -0.47
C CYS A 27 -0.43 -2.38 -1.31
N LEU A 28 0.10 -1.23 -0.90
CA LEU A 28 -0.18 0.05 -1.57
C LEU A 28 0.54 0.21 -2.91
N ALA A 29 1.83 -0.15 -2.98
CA ALA A 29 2.68 0.19 -4.11
C ALA A 29 2.20 -0.42 -5.45
N PRO A 30 1.80 -1.71 -5.54
CA PRO A 30 1.32 -2.27 -6.79
C PRO A 30 0.04 -1.58 -7.29
N LEU A 31 -0.91 -1.31 -6.39
CA LEU A 31 -2.15 -0.61 -6.75
C LEU A 31 -1.88 0.85 -7.18
N ALA A 32 -1.04 1.55 -6.41
CA ALA A 32 -0.66 2.93 -6.70
C ALA A 32 0.06 3.03 -8.05
N LYS A 33 0.96 2.09 -8.37
CA LYS A 33 1.64 2.01 -9.67
C LYS A 33 0.65 1.87 -10.82
N VAL A 34 -0.28 0.92 -10.73
CA VAL A 34 -1.30 0.68 -11.76
C VAL A 34 -2.13 1.93 -12.03
N ILE A 35 -2.62 2.57 -10.96
CA ILE A 35 -3.44 3.78 -11.07
C ILE A 35 -2.59 4.94 -11.63
N HIS A 36 -1.36 5.11 -11.15
CA HIS A 36 -0.47 6.20 -11.57
C HIS A 36 -0.09 6.10 -13.04
N ASP A 37 0.37 4.93 -13.49
CA ASP A 37 0.84 4.72 -14.86
C ASP A 37 -0.27 5.01 -15.90
N ASN A 38 -1.54 4.85 -15.53
CA ASN A 38 -2.67 5.00 -16.44
C ASN A 38 -3.38 6.35 -16.30
N SER A 39 -3.70 6.74 -15.06
CA SER A 39 -4.56 7.90 -14.78
C SER A 39 -3.80 9.08 -14.18
N GLY A 40 -2.54 8.91 -13.78
CA GLY A 40 -1.75 9.91 -13.07
C GLY A 40 -2.31 10.17 -11.68
N ILE A 41 -1.44 10.18 -10.66
CA ILE A 41 -1.82 10.56 -9.30
C ILE A 41 -1.21 11.93 -9.02
N VAL A 42 -2.05 12.89 -8.65
CA VAL A 42 -1.63 14.25 -8.25
C VAL A 42 -1.24 14.27 -6.79
N LYS A 43 -2.12 13.75 -5.93
CA LYS A 43 -1.97 13.66 -4.48
C LYS A 43 -2.86 12.55 -3.93
N GLY A 44 -2.47 11.97 -2.81
CA GLY A 44 -3.26 10.95 -2.13
C GLY A 44 -3.04 10.93 -0.62
N LEU A 45 -4.08 10.49 0.08
CA LEU A 45 -4.06 10.20 1.50
C LEU A 45 -4.42 8.72 1.68
N MET A 46 -3.66 8.01 2.49
CA MET A 46 -3.90 6.60 2.77
C MET A 46 -4.18 6.37 4.26
N THR A 47 -5.19 5.55 4.53
CA THR A 47 -5.45 5.02 5.87
C THR A 47 -5.27 3.50 5.86
N ALA A 48 -4.44 2.98 6.76
CA ALA A 48 -4.32 1.54 6.99
C ALA A 48 -5.14 1.14 8.21
N VAL A 49 -6.16 0.29 8.04
CA VAL A 49 -6.80 -0.40 9.18
C VAL A 49 -6.03 -1.69 9.39
N HIS A 50 -5.12 -1.66 10.35
CA HIS A 50 -4.08 -2.65 10.53
C HIS A 50 -4.41 -3.58 11.71
N ALA A 51 -4.20 -4.88 11.56
CA ALA A 51 -4.27 -5.82 12.68
C ALA A 51 -3.28 -5.42 13.78
N ILE A 52 -3.53 -5.83 15.01
CA ILE A 52 -2.50 -5.74 16.04
C ILE A 52 -1.31 -6.63 15.66
N ASN A 53 -0.11 -6.23 16.07
CA ASN A 53 1.12 -7.00 15.96
C ASN A 53 1.73 -7.20 17.35
N THR A 54 2.93 -7.76 17.42
CA THR A 54 3.60 -8.10 18.69
C THR A 54 4.12 -6.89 19.46
N ALA A 55 4.20 -5.70 18.85
CA ALA A 55 4.61 -4.47 19.52
C ALA A 55 3.48 -3.83 20.33
N GLN A 56 2.21 -4.16 20.05
CA GLN A 56 1.07 -3.70 20.85
C GLN A 56 0.97 -4.49 22.15
N LYS A 57 0.66 -3.79 23.24
CA LYS A 57 0.43 -4.40 24.55
C LYS A 57 -0.94 -5.09 24.57
N THR A 58 -1.02 -6.24 25.21
CA THR A 58 -2.28 -6.99 25.38
C THR A 58 -3.27 -6.27 26.29
N MET A 59 -2.73 -5.54 27.27
CA MET A 59 -3.49 -4.78 28.24
C MET A 59 -2.76 -3.44 28.41
N ASP A 60 -3.52 -2.35 28.34
CA ASP A 60 -3.19 -1.17 29.13
C ASP A 60 -3.49 -1.51 30.61
N GLY A 61 -3.03 -0.72 31.57
CA GLY A 61 -3.79 -0.69 32.84
C GLY A 61 -5.27 -0.35 32.56
N PRO A 62 -6.14 -0.33 33.56
CA PRO A 62 -7.21 -1.29 33.83
C PRO A 62 -8.21 -1.70 32.71
N PHE A 63 -8.17 -1.27 31.42
CA PHE A 63 -9.18 -1.71 30.42
C PHE A 63 -8.76 -1.64 28.92
N GLY A 64 -9.22 -2.63 28.11
CA GLY A 64 -9.82 -2.40 26.77
C GLY A 64 -9.14 -2.94 25.49
N LYS A 65 -9.95 -3.48 24.56
CA LYS A 65 -9.60 -3.64 23.12
C LYS A 65 -9.85 -2.32 22.40
N ASN A 66 -8.80 -1.65 21.94
CA ASN A 66 -8.89 -0.28 21.41
C ASN A 66 -8.67 -0.18 19.90
N ILE A 67 -9.11 0.95 19.32
CA ILE A 67 -8.65 1.43 18.01
C ILE A 67 -7.51 2.41 18.28
N ILE A 68 -6.29 2.08 17.88
CA ILE A 68 -5.08 2.82 18.24
C ILE A 68 -4.54 3.56 17.02
N PRO A 69 -4.62 4.90 16.97
CA PRO A 69 -3.99 5.68 15.92
C PRO A 69 -2.46 5.49 15.94
N ALA A 70 -1.87 5.36 14.77
CA ALA A 70 -0.43 5.23 14.59
C ALA A 70 0.04 5.99 13.35
N SER A 71 1.22 6.58 13.45
CA SER A 71 1.96 7.04 12.27
C SER A 71 2.46 5.84 11.47
N THR A 72 2.52 5.96 10.15
CA THR A 72 3.09 4.92 9.27
C THR A 72 4.15 5.49 8.35
N GLY A 73 5.27 4.78 8.19
CA GLY A 73 6.34 5.14 7.24
C GLY A 73 6.06 4.70 5.81
N SER A 74 4.96 3.98 5.57
CA SER A 74 4.76 3.24 4.31
C SER A 74 4.60 4.14 3.10
N THR A 75 4.05 5.35 3.23
CA THR A 75 3.97 6.29 2.10
C THR A 75 5.34 6.82 1.70
N LYS A 76 6.25 7.05 2.66
CA LYS A 76 7.65 7.42 2.37
C LYS A 76 8.43 6.30 1.71
N ASP A 77 8.02 5.06 1.91
CA ASP A 77 8.60 3.90 1.25
C ASP A 77 8.04 3.74 -0.17
N VAL A 78 6.77 4.07 -0.40
CA VAL A 78 6.20 4.22 -1.75
C VAL A 78 6.98 5.25 -2.57
N ASP A 79 7.35 6.39 -1.98
CA ASP A 79 8.18 7.41 -2.64
C ASP A 79 9.52 6.85 -3.17
N LYS A 80 10.11 5.88 -2.45
CA LYS A 80 11.39 5.27 -2.82
C LYS A 80 11.24 4.21 -3.91
N VAL A 81 10.15 3.46 -3.91
CA VAL A 81 9.93 2.36 -4.86
C VAL A 81 9.25 2.82 -6.15
N ILE A 82 8.50 3.94 -6.10
CA ILE A 82 7.89 4.63 -7.25
C ILE A 82 8.27 6.12 -7.16
N PRO A 83 9.45 6.52 -7.69
CA PRO A 83 9.94 7.90 -7.58
C PRO A 83 9.00 8.97 -8.13
N GLU A 84 8.16 8.63 -9.11
CA GLU A 84 7.15 9.52 -9.71
C GLU A 84 6.02 9.91 -8.73
N LEU A 85 5.88 9.15 -7.64
CA LEU A 85 4.94 9.40 -6.55
C LEU A 85 5.56 10.14 -5.36
N ASN A 86 6.85 10.48 -5.42
CA ASN A 86 7.55 11.12 -4.31
C ASN A 86 6.84 12.38 -3.80
N GLY A 87 6.46 12.38 -2.53
CA GLY A 87 5.79 13.50 -1.87
C GLY A 87 4.31 13.66 -2.24
N LYS A 88 3.75 12.76 -3.06
CA LYS A 88 2.33 12.79 -3.45
C LYS A 88 1.43 12.07 -2.46
N PHE A 89 1.97 11.09 -1.72
CA PHE A 89 1.22 10.34 -0.72
C PHE A 89 1.64 10.68 0.71
N THR A 90 0.65 10.83 1.58
CA THR A 90 0.82 10.76 3.03
C THR A 90 -0.23 9.83 3.63
N GLY A 91 -0.10 9.45 4.89
CA GLY A 91 -1.04 8.52 5.48
C GLY A 91 -0.90 8.26 6.96
N MET A 92 -1.87 7.53 7.49
CA MET A 92 -1.96 7.11 8.88
C MET A 92 -2.40 5.65 8.97
N ALA A 93 -2.31 5.08 10.17
CA ALA A 93 -2.82 3.76 10.47
C ALA A 93 -3.70 3.78 11.72
N PHE A 94 -4.63 2.84 11.79
CA PHE A 94 -5.39 2.50 12.98
C PHE A 94 -5.17 1.03 13.26
N HIS A 95 -4.59 0.72 14.41
CA HIS A 95 -4.53 -0.66 14.88
C HIS A 95 -5.88 -1.06 15.48
N VAL A 96 -6.44 -2.15 15.00
CA VAL A 96 -7.75 -2.68 15.44
C VAL A 96 -7.58 -4.09 16.03
N PRO A 97 -8.47 -4.53 16.93
CA PRO A 97 -8.32 -5.78 17.67
C PRO A 97 -8.67 -7.03 16.82
N THR A 98 -8.06 -7.14 15.64
CA THR A 98 -8.07 -8.31 14.78
C THR A 98 -6.68 -8.97 14.82
N PRO A 99 -6.61 -10.32 14.86
CA PRO A 99 -5.34 -11.02 15.01
C PRO A 99 -4.50 -11.06 13.74
N SER A 100 -5.12 -10.91 12.57
CA SER A 100 -4.48 -10.90 11.26
C SER A 100 -5.41 -10.26 10.24
N MET A 101 -4.89 -10.06 9.02
CA MET A 101 -5.48 -9.32 7.91
C MET A 101 -5.61 -7.83 8.20
N SER A 102 -5.39 -7.03 7.16
CA SER A 102 -5.43 -5.57 7.24
C SER A 102 -5.98 -5.05 5.94
N THR A 103 -6.56 -3.86 5.97
CA THR A 103 -7.09 -3.21 4.78
C THR A 103 -6.50 -1.81 4.63
N MET A 104 -6.50 -1.34 3.39
CA MET A 104 -5.93 -0.08 2.96
C MET A 104 -7.00 0.71 2.26
N ASP A 105 -7.14 1.97 2.65
CA ASP A 105 -8.03 2.93 2.03
C ASP A 105 -7.21 4.10 1.45
N PRO A 106 -6.73 3.98 0.20
CA PRO A 106 -6.10 5.07 -0.51
C PRO A 106 -7.14 5.95 -1.20
N THR A 107 -7.26 7.21 -0.75
CA THR A 107 -8.02 8.24 -1.45
C THR A 107 -7.06 9.12 -2.25
N CYS A 108 -7.25 9.22 -3.56
CA CYS A 108 -6.35 9.99 -4.43
C CYS A 108 -7.08 10.88 -5.44
N CYS A 109 -6.44 12.00 -5.79
CA CYS A 109 -6.84 12.85 -6.90
C CYS A 109 -6.06 12.42 -8.15
N LEU A 110 -6.79 12.15 -9.23
CA LEU A 110 -6.22 11.71 -10.49
C LEU A 110 -6.00 12.90 -11.44
N GLU A 111 -4.97 12.80 -12.29
CA GLU A 111 -4.71 13.79 -13.35
C GLU A 111 -5.71 13.64 -14.49
N LYS A 112 -5.97 12.40 -14.91
CA LYS A 112 -6.95 12.05 -15.93
C LYS A 112 -8.26 11.66 -15.25
N ALA A 113 -9.36 12.26 -15.70
CA ALA A 113 -10.69 11.89 -15.25
C ALA A 113 -10.97 10.42 -15.59
N ALA A 114 -11.41 9.66 -14.59
CA ALA A 114 -11.77 8.25 -14.74
C ALA A 114 -13.08 7.97 -14.01
N LYS A 115 -13.90 7.10 -14.58
CA LYS A 115 -15.05 6.51 -13.87
C LYS A 115 -14.57 5.34 -13.01
N TYR A 116 -15.28 5.06 -11.92
CA TYR A 116 -14.95 3.95 -11.02
C TYR A 116 -14.85 2.60 -11.74
N ASP A 117 -15.78 2.30 -12.65
CA ASP A 117 -15.73 1.08 -13.47
C ASP A 117 -14.49 1.02 -14.37
N GLY A 118 -14.01 2.17 -14.84
CA GLY A 118 -12.76 2.27 -15.60
C GLY A 118 -11.54 1.87 -14.75
N ILE A 119 -11.48 2.33 -13.50
CA ILE A 119 -10.42 1.96 -12.55
C ILE A 119 -10.49 0.47 -12.19
N LYS A 120 -11.69 -0.06 -11.92
CA LYS A 120 -11.87 -1.51 -11.67
C LYS A 120 -11.37 -2.35 -12.85
N ASN A 121 -11.75 -1.99 -14.08
CA ASN A 121 -11.32 -2.71 -15.27
C ASN A 121 -9.80 -2.65 -15.46
N LEU A 122 -9.19 -1.49 -15.20
CA LEU A 122 -7.75 -1.35 -15.24
C LEU A 122 -7.05 -2.29 -14.24
N VAL A 123 -7.53 -2.33 -13.00
CA VAL A 123 -6.97 -3.22 -11.96
C VAL A 123 -7.17 -4.69 -12.34
N LYS A 124 -8.29 -5.06 -12.98
CA LYS A 124 -8.51 -6.42 -13.49
C LYS A 124 -7.54 -6.80 -14.62
N GLN A 125 -7.22 -5.87 -15.52
CA GLN A 125 -6.36 -6.14 -16.68
C GLN A 125 -4.93 -6.53 -16.29
N VAL A 126 -4.41 -5.96 -15.21
CA VAL A 126 -3.03 -6.21 -14.75
C VAL A 126 -2.85 -7.52 -14.00
N LEU A 127 -3.94 -8.25 -13.71
CA LEU A 127 -3.90 -9.50 -12.93
C LEU A 127 -3.33 -10.69 -13.71
N GLU A 128 -3.52 -10.73 -15.04
CA GLU A 128 -2.99 -11.81 -15.87
C GLU A 128 -1.54 -11.53 -16.32
N CYS A 129 -1.14 -10.27 -16.38
CA CYS A 129 0.23 -9.77 -16.53
C CYS A 129 0.15 -8.23 -16.38
N PRO A 130 1.06 -7.53 -15.66
CA PRO A 130 2.30 -7.97 -15.01
C PRO A 130 2.20 -8.34 -13.51
N LEU A 131 1.04 -8.21 -12.86
CA LEU A 131 0.90 -8.38 -11.40
C LEU A 131 0.32 -9.74 -10.97
N LYS A 132 0.45 -10.76 -11.83
CA LYS A 132 -0.03 -12.11 -11.55
C LYS A 132 0.63 -12.68 -10.30
N GLY A 133 -0.20 -13.08 -9.34
CA GLY A 133 0.26 -13.61 -8.04
C GLY A 133 0.69 -12.53 -7.02
N ILE A 134 0.69 -11.25 -7.40
CA ILE A 134 1.00 -10.12 -6.51
C ILE A 134 -0.27 -9.38 -6.13
N LEU A 135 -1.10 -9.03 -7.11
CA LEU A 135 -2.38 -8.38 -6.89
C LEU A 135 -3.52 -9.35 -7.17
N ARG A 136 -4.61 -9.24 -6.41
CA ARG A 136 -5.84 -9.98 -6.61
C ARG A 136 -7.02 -9.03 -6.52
N TYR A 137 -8.09 -9.36 -7.23
CA TYR A 137 -9.32 -8.60 -7.27
C TYR A 137 -10.51 -9.53 -6.97
N THR A 138 -11.57 -9.00 -6.35
CA THR A 138 -12.83 -9.71 -6.03
C THR A 138 -14.03 -8.77 -6.21
N GLU A 139 -15.18 -9.34 -6.60
CA GLU A 139 -16.51 -8.68 -6.60
C GLU A 139 -17.54 -9.48 -5.79
N ASP A 140 -17.06 -10.40 -4.96
CA ASP A 140 -17.89 -11.24 -4.09
C ASP A 140 -18.61 -10.41 -3.01
#